data_AF-A0A919SFX2-F1
#
_entry.id   AF-A0A919SFX2-F1
#
_cell.length_a   1.000
_cell.length_b   1.000
_cell.length_c   1.000
_cell.angle_alpha   90.00
_cell.angle_beta   90.00
_cell.angle_gamma   90.00
#
_symmetry.space_group_name_H-M   'P 1'
#
loop_
_entity.id
_entity.type
_entity.pdbx_description
1 polymer ?
#
loop_
_entity_poly.entity_id
_entity_poly.type
_entity_poly.pdbx_seq_one_letter_code
_entity_poly.pdbx_strand_id
1 'polypeptide(L)'
;MTDANAYLDGQALAMITGRCWPAMTASVPGFHAIPDDRVLMIGTRALDELEVGPLKDSDITTLDAAQARDSSAAVTALAARVDAVHIHLDLDAYDPSIAPANSYAAPDGLFPADVDAVLRELSGQTRISSATLASWDPAHDTDHRLRDVALDVVDLLAALARSDR
;
A
#
# COMPACT_ATOMS: atom_id res chain seq x y z
N MET A 1 8.25 16.40 -0.79
CA MET A 1 9.27 15.45 -0.29
C MET A 1 10.10 15.02 -1.48
N THR A 2 11.36 15.43 -1.55
CA THR A 2 12.31 15.01 -2.58
C THR A 2 13.20 13.96 -1.95
N ASP A 3 13.09 12.70 -2.39
CA ASP A 3 14.08 11.67 -2.06
C ASP A 3 15.46 12.10 -2.60
N ALA A 4 16.52 11.83 -1.84
CA ALA A 4 17.91 12.15 -2.17
C ALA A 4 18.37 11.48 -3.48
N ASN A 5 17.75 10.35 -3.86
CA ASN A 5 18.07 9.61 -5.08
C ASN A 5 17.20 9.97 -6.28
N ALA A 6 16.21 10.85 -6.10
CA ALA A 6 15.16 11.13 -7.10
C ALA A 6 14.50 9.84 -7.64
N TYR A 7 14.42 8.80 -6.82
CA TYR A 7 13.76 7.55 -7.17
C TYR A 7 12.26 7.80 -7.25
N LEU A 8 11.72 7.74 -8.47
CA LEU A 8 10.35 8.16 -8.74
C LEU A 8 9.31 7.29 -8.02
N ASP A 9 9.60 6.00 -7.87
CA ASP A 9 8.69 5.01 -7.28
C ASP A 9 8.41 5.32 -5.81
N GLY A 10 9.43 5.72 -5.05
CA GLY A 10 9.31 6.14 -3.65
C GLY A 10 8.54 7.46 -3.45
N GLN A 11 8.15 8.14 -4.52
CA GLN A 11 7.50 9.46 -4.44
C GLN A 11 6.00 9.40 -4.77
N ALA A 12 5.46 8.24 -5.16
CA ALA A 12 4.06 8.11 -5.57
C ALA A 12 3.08 8.56 -4.49
N LEU A 13 3.28 8.14 -3.24
CA LEU A 13 2.43 8.59 -2.12
C LEU A 13 2.51 10.11 -1.94
N ALA A 14 3.71 10.67 -1.93
CA ALA A 14 3.90 12.12 -1.80
C ALA A 14 3.25 12.89 -2.97
N MET A 15 3.23 12.33 -4.19
CA MET A 15 2.52 12.92 -5.33
C MET A 15 1.01 12.93 -5.12
N ILE A 16 0.41 11.79 -4.77
CA ILE A 16 -1.05 11.68 -4.63
C ILE A 16 -1.58 12.49 -3.46
N THR A 17 -0.76 12.75 -2.43
CA THR A 17 -1.10 13.66 -1.32
C THR A 17 -0.68 15.12 -1.57
N GLY A 18 -0.23 15.47 -2.79
CA GLY A 18 0.09 16.85 -3.18
C GLY A 18 1.40 17.44 -2.62
N ARG A 19 2.30 16.61 -2.08
CA ARG A 19 3.59 17.02 -1.50
C ARG A 19 4.77 16.96 -2.48
N CYS A 20 4.59 16.35 -3.65
CA CYS A 20 5.63 16.21 -4.65
C CYS A 20 5.08 16.39 -6.07
N TRP A 21 5.91 16.89 -6.97
CA TRP A 21 5.59 17.13 -8.39
C TRP A 21 4.25 17.85 -8.68
N PRO A 22 3.92 18.96 -7.97
CA PRO A 22 2.60 19.60 -8.08
C PRO A 22 2.28 20.09 -9.50
N ALA A 23 3.29 20.49 -10.28
CA ALA A 23 3.09 20.88 -11.67
C ALA A 23 2.70 19.69 -12.58
N MET A 24 3.27 18.51 -12.33
CA MET A 24 2.93 17.30 -13.09
C MET A 24 1.57 16.76 -12.67
N THR A 25 1.28 16.68 -11.37
CA THR A 25 -0.01 16.18 -10.90
C THR A 25 -1.16 17.10 -11.31
N ALA A 26 -0.96 18.42 -11.30
CA ALA A 26 -1.93 19.39 -11.81
C ALA A 26 -2.18 19.29 -13.34
N SER A 27 -1.29 18.63 -14.09
CA SER A 27 -1.50 18.38 -15.53
C SER A 27 -2.44 17.20 -15.81
N VAL A 28 -2.72 16.37 -14.80
CA VAL A 28 -3.64 15.23 -14.93
C VAL A 28 -5.08 15.74 -14.78
N PRO A 29 -5.94 15.60 -15.80
CA PRO A 29 -7.32 16.10 -15.73
C PRO A 29 -8.09 15.49 -14.56
N GLY A 30 -8.67 16.35 -13.72
CA GLY A 30 -9.48 15.93 -12.58
C GLY A 30 -8.68 15.50 -11.34
N PHE A 31 -7.35 15.60 -11.35
CA PHE A 31 -6.54 15.30 -10.18
C PHE A 31 -6.86 16.22 -9.00
N HIS A 32 -7.09 15.62 -7.85
CA HIS A 32 -7.17 16.28 -6.56
C HIS A 32 -6.31 15.50 -5.59
N ALA A 33 -5.50 16.20 -4.80
CA ALA A 33 -4.68 15.57 -3.79
C ALA A 33 -5.58 14.85 -2.76
N ILE A 34 -5.18 13.64 -2.38
CA ILE A 34 -5.85 12.85 -1.35
C ILE A 34 -5.47 13.43 0.02
N PRO A 35 -6.45 13.82 0.87
CA PRO A 35 -6.20 14.19 2.25
C PRO A 35 -5.53 13.04 3.02
N ASP A 36 -4.57 13.37 3.86
CA ASP A 36 -3.82 12.39 4.66
C ASP A 36 -4.69 11.47 5.51
N ASP A 37 -5.77 12.02 6.08
CA ASP A 37 -6.72 11.30 6.92
C ASP A 37 -7.55 10.26 6.14
N ARG A 38 -7.33 10.16 4.82
CA ARG A 38 -7.88 9.14 3.91
C ARG A 38 -6.81 8.19 3.38
N VAL A 39 -5.63 8.18 4.00
CA VAL A 39 -4.52 7.28 3.68
C VAL A 39 -4.18 6.41 4.89
N LEU A 40 -4.13 5.11 4.65
CA LEU A 40 -3.65 4.11 5.61
C LEU A 40 -2.49 3.34 4.96
N MET A 41 -1.30 3.41 5.56
CA MET A 41 -0.14 2.61 5.17
C MET A 41 0.01 1.42 6.11
N ILE A 42 0.20 0.23 5.56
CA ILE A 42 0.34 -1.02 6.33
C ILE A 42 1.60 -1.74 5.87
N GLY A 43 2.36 -2.30 6.82
CA GLY A 43 3.67 -2.91 6.55
C GLY A 43 4.80 -1.88 6.45
N THR A 44 4.58 -0.67 6.95
CA THR A 44 5.56 0.43 6.91
C THR A 44 6.82 0.04 7.67
N ARG A 45 7.95 0.01 6.97
CA ARG A 45 9.29 -0.28 7.52
C ARG A 45 10.35 0.30 6.60
N ALA A 46 11.60 0.35 7.06
CA ALA A 46 12.74 0.80 6.26
C ALA A 46 12.56 2.19 5.60
N LEU A 47 11.96 3.14 6.33
CA LEU A 47 11.83 4.53 5.87
C LEU A 47 13.18 5.25 5.83
N ASP A 48 13.42 6.04 4.80
CA ASP A 48 14.57 6.93 4.72
C ASP A 48 14.43 8.07 5.74
N GLU A 49 15.57 8.60 6.20
CA GLU A 49 15.60 9.70 7.19
C GLU A 49 14.78 10.93 6.73
N LEU A 50 14.71 11.17 5.42
CA LEU A 50 13.96 12.26 4.81
C LEU A 50 12.45 12.00 4.76
N GLU A 51 12.00 10.77 4.91
CA GLU A 51 10.58 10.37 4.90
C GLU A 51 9.98 10.39 6.30
N VAL A 52 10.78 10.06 7.33
CA VAL A 52 10.33 9.96 8.73
C VAL A 52 9.69 11.25 9.23
N GLY A 53 10.34 12.39 9.04
CA GLY A 53 9.83 13.69 9.50
C GLY A 53 8.49 14.05 8.86
N PRO A 54 8.42 14.15 7.51
CA PRO A 54 7.18 14.45 6.81
C PRO A 54 6.03 13.47 7.10
N LEU A 55 6.31 12.18 7.25
CA LEU A 55 5.28 11.18 7.57
C LEU A 55 4.77 11.37 9.00
N LYS A 56 5.67 11.63 9.95
CA LYS A 56 5.31 11.90 11.35
C LYS A 56 4.49 13.19 11.52
N ASP A 57 4.76 14.20 10.69
CA ASP A 57 4.05 15.49 10.72
C ASP A 57 2.74 15.46 9.89
N SER A 58 2.39 14.32 9.29
CA SER A 58 1.17 14.12 8.51
C SER A 58 0.05 13.47 9.33
N ASP A 59 -1.18 13.54 8.83
CA ASP A 59 -2.32 12.80 9.42
C ASP A 59 -2.46 11.37 8.83
N ILE A 60 -1.43 10.88 8.12
CA ILE A 60 -1.44 9.54 7.52
C ILE A 60 -1.32 8.49 8.62
N THR A 61 -2.27 7.57 8.66
CA THR A 61 -2.19 6.45 9.60
C THR A 61 -1.20 5.42 9.08
N THR A 62 -0.27 4.99 9.93
CA THR A 62 0.77 4.01 9.58
C THR A 62 0.72 2.84 10.56
N LEU A 63 0.78 1.63 10.01
CA LEU A 63 0.95 0.38 10.75
C LEU A 63 2.20 -0.32 10.22
N ASP A 64 3.06 -0.79 11.11
CA ASP A 64 4.11 -1.76 10.76
C ASP A 64 3.49 -3.17 10.53
N ALA A 65 4.32 -4.14 10.15
CA ALA A 65 3.85 -5.50 9.89
C ALA A 65 3.30 -6.21 11.14
N ALA A 66 3.82 -5.90 12.34
CA ALA A 66 3.33 -6.49 13.58
C ALA A 66 1.96 -5.92 13.97
N GLN A 67 1.77 -4.62 13.79
CA GLN A 67 0.52 -3.90 14.05
C GLN A 67 -0.57 -4.25 13.03
N ALA A 68 -0.22 -4.65 11.81
CA ALA A 68 -1.17 -5.07 10.78
C ALA A 68 -2.10 -6.21 11.22
N ARG A 69 -1.67 -7.04 12.18
CA ARG A 69 -2.48 -8.14 12.75
C ARG A 69 -3.68 -7.66 13.57
N ASP A 70 -3.67 -6.41 14.01
CA ASP A 70 -4.77 -5.75 14.73
C ASP A 70 -5.15 -4.43 14.02
N SER A 71 -5.31 -4.50 12.70
CA SER A 71 -5.63 -3.34 11.84
C SER A 71 -7.01 -2.74 12.06
N SER A 72 -7.86 -3.38 12.89
CA SER A 72 -9.30 -3.14 12.89
C SER A 72 -9.71 -1.70 13.19
N ALA A 73 -9.06 -1.09 14.19
CA ALA A 73 -9.31 0.30 14.54
C ALA A 73 -8.94 1.27 13.39
N ALA A 74 -7.82 1.01 12.72
CA ALA A 74 -7.34 1.83 11.61
C ALA A 74 -8.22 1.68 10.36
N VAL A 75 -8.60 0.44 10.02
CA VAL A 75 -9.52 0.16 8.92
C VAL A 75 -10.89 0.81 9.15
N THR A 76 -11.43 0.70 10.37
CA THR A 76 -12.70 1.34 10.75
C THR A 76 -12.62 2.87 10.65
N ALA A 77 -11.52 3.46 11.12
CA ALA A 77 -11.31 4.90 11.05
C ALA A 77 -11.21 5.41 9.60
N LEU A 78 -10.55 4.66 8.71
CA LEU A 78 -10.47 4.97 7.29
C LEU A 78 -11.84 4.84 6.62
N ALA A 79 -12.53 3.71 6.82
CA ALA A 79 -13.82 3.42 6.20
C ALA A 79 -14.90 4.47 6.57
N ALA A 80 -14.81 5.07 7.76
CA ALA A 80 -15.71 6.15 8.18
C ALA A 80 -15.54 7.46 7.39
N ARG A 81 -14.47 7.61 6.60
CA ARG A 81 -14.10 8.85 5.88
C ARG A 81 -14.18 8.73 4.36
N VAL A 82 -14.41 7.53 3.84
CA VAL A 82 -14.33 7.25 2.39
C VAL A 82 -15.48 6.37 1.93
N ASP A 83 -16.01 6.68 0.74
CA ASP A 83 -17.05 5.87 0.10
C ASP A 83 -16.47 4.63 -0.60
N ALA A 84 -15.20 4.69 -0.97
CA ALA A 84 -14.46 3.59 -1.58
C ALA A 84 -12.94 3.79 -1.40
N VAL A 85 -12.20 2.69 -1.57
CA VAL A 85 -10.74 2.66 -1.46
C VAL A 85 -10.09 2.15 -2.75
N HIS A 86 -8.85 2.59 -2.97
CA HIS A 86 -7.90 1.97 -3.89
C HIS A 86 -6.87 1.21 -3.08
N ILE A 87 -6.57 -0.04 -3.45
CA ILE A 87 -5.50 -0.82 -2.83
C ILE A 87 -4.24 -0.71 -3.66
N HIS A 88 -3.19 -0.12 -3.11
CA HIS A 88 -1.86 -0.20 -3.69
C HIS A 88 -1.05 -1.20 -2.88
N LEU A 89 -0.80 -2.38 -3.45
CA LEU A 89 0.01 -3.42 -2.85
C LEU A 89 1.37 -3.45 -3.55
N ASP A 90 2.37 -2.84 -2.92
CA ASP A 90 3.75 -3.11 -3.26
C ASP A 90 4.11 -4.52 -2.80
N LEU A 91 4.61 -5.37 -3.70
CA LEU A 91 4.95 -6.74 -3.33
C LEU A 91 6.15 -6.83 -2.38
N ASP A 92 6.99 -5.79 -2.27
CA ASP A 92 8.04 -5.77 -1.25
C ASP A 92 7.51 -5.52 0.17
N ALA A 93 6.20 -5.24 0.33
CA ALA A 93 5.56 -5.25 1.64
C ALA A 93 5.58 -6.63 2.30
N TYR A 94 5.66 -7.71 1.51
CA TYR A 94 5.79 -9.08 1.99
C TYR A 94 7.17 -9.39 2.56
N ASP A 95 7.22 -10.33 3.51
CA ASP A 95 8.48 -10.78 4.08
C ASP A 95 9.32 -11.56 3.05
N PRO A 96 10.63 -11.25 2.89
CA PRO A 96 11.49 -11.89 1.89
C PRO A 96 11.72 -13.38 2.15
N SER A 97 11.34 -13.95 3.31
CA SER A 97 11.34 -15.40 3.55
C SER A 97 10.34 -16.17 2.67
N ILE A 98 9.34 -15.48 2.10
CA ILE A 98 8.46 -16.02 1.05
C ILE A 98 9.25 -16.08 -0.25
N ALA A 99 9.62 -14.92 -0.78
CA ALA A 99 10.62 -14.68 -1.81
C ALA A 99 10.84 -13.16 -1.89
N PRO A 100 12.04 -12.68 -2.25
CA PRO A 100 12.27 -11.25 -2.42
C PRO A 100 11.52 -10.74 -3.66
N ALA A 101 10.74 -9.67 -3.49
CA ALA A 101 10.00 -9.05 -4.60
C ALA A 101 10.93 -8.37 -5.60
N ASN A 102 11.98 -7.71 -5.08
CA ASN A 102 12.94 -6.90 -5.80
C ASN A 102 14.17 -6.65 -4.89
N SER A 103 15.08 -5.77 -5.30
CA SER A 103 16.30 -5.43 -4.54
C SER A 103 16.07 -4.59 -3.26
N TYR A 104 14.87 -4.06 -3.06
CA TYR A 104 14.46 -3.24 -1.90
C TYR A 104 13.75 -4.05 -0.80
N ALA A 105 13.52 -5.35 -1.01
CA ALA A 105 12.84 -6.19 -0.04
C ALA A 105 13.53 -6.17 1.34
N ALA A 106 12.78 -5.76 2.37
CA ALA A 106 13.25 -5.65 3.74
C ALA A 106 12.63 -6.74 4.64
N PRO A 107 13.39 -7.31 5.60
CA PRO A 107 12.88 -8.31 6.55
C PRO A 107 11.77 -7.74 7.45
N ASP A 108 11.13 -8.62 8.22
CA ASP A 108 10.04 -8.31 9.15
C ASP A 108 8.81 -7.75 8.40
N GLY A 109 8.52 -8.36 7.25
CA GLY A 109 7.40 -7.99 6.37
C GLY A 109 6.09 -8.69 6.71
N LEU A 110 5.07 -8.40 5.88
CA LEU A 110 3.76 -9.04 5.98
C LEU A 110 3.80 -10.48 5.45
N PHE A 111 2.89 -11.32 5.92
CA PHE A 111 2.60 -12.62 5.34
C PHE A 111 1.24 -12.62 4.62
N PRO A 112 0.97 -13.59 3.72
CA PRO A 112 -0.28 -13.65 2.97
C PRO A 112 -1.53 -13.57 3.85
N ALA A 113 -1.50 -14.22 5.02
CA ALA A 113 -2.61 -14.19 5.96
C ALA A 113 -2.87 -12.79 6.55
N ASP A 114 -1.84 -11.96 6.73
CA ASP A 114 -1.99 -10.60 7.24
C ASP A 114 -2.71 -9.72 6.19
N VAL A 115 -2.29 -9.82 4.92
CA VAL A 115 -2.89 -9.08 3.80
C VAL A 115 -4.33 -9.53 3.55
N ASP A 116 -4.57 -10.85 3.54
CA ASP A 116 -5.91 -11.43 3.40
C ASP A 116 -6.87 -10.92 4.47
N ALA A 117 -6.43 -10.86 5.73
CA ALA A 117 -7.23 -10.37 6.84
C ALA A 117 -7.62 -8.90 6.66
N VAL A 118 -6.65 -8.04 6.33
CA VAL A 118 -6.87 -6.61 6.08
C VAL A 118 -7.87 -6.41 4.92
N LEU A 119 -7.67 -7.09 3.79
CA LEU A 119 -8.54 -6.94 2.62
C LEU A 119 -9.98 -7.37 2.91
N ARG A 120 -10.16 -8.49 3.61
CA ARG A 120 -11.49 -8.98 4.01
C ARG A 120 -12.15 -8.01 4.98
N GLU A 121 -11.43 -7.54 5.99
CA GLU A 121 -11.95 -6.57 6.94
C GLU A 121 -12.39 -5.28 6.24
N LEU A 122 -11.54 -4.74 5.36
CA LEU A 122 -11.82 -3.52 4.61
C LEU A 122 -13.05 -3.68 3.72
N SER A 123 -13.16 -4.80 2.99
CA SER A 123 -14.32 -5.11 2.15
C SER A 123 -15.64 -5.27 2.93
N GLY A 124 -15.57 -5.58 4.22
CA GLY A 124 -16.75 -5.64 5.08
C GLY A 124 -17.25 -4.26 5.53
N GLN A 125 -16.46 -3.19 5.33
CA GLN A 125 -16.74 -1.85 5.85
C GLN A 125 -16.85 -0.78 4.75
N THR A 126 -16.12 -0.93 3.64
CA THR A 126 -16.14 0.03 2.52
C THR A 126 -15.82 -0.67 1.20
N ARG A 127 -16.25 -0.07 0.10
CA ARG A 127 -16.08 -0.65 -1.24
C ARG A 127 -14.62 -0.59 -1.68
N ILE A 128 -14.08 -1.71 -2.13
CA ILE A 128 -12.80 -1.74 -2.85
C ILE A 128 -13.08 -1.43 -4.33
N SER A 129 -12.72 -0.21 -4.77
CA SER A 129 -13.02 0.26 -6.14
C SER A 129 -12.04 -0.23 -7.18
N SER A 130 -10.78 -0.40 -6.79
CA SER A 130 -9.66 -0.67 -7.67
C SER A 130 -8.46 -1.14 -6.86
N ALA A 131 -7.51 -1.81 -7.52
CA ALA A 131 -6.27 -2.24 -6.91
C ALA A 131 -5.12 -2.21 -7.91
N THR A 132 -3.90 -2.04 -7.40
CA THR A 132 -2.63 -2.15 -8.11
C THR A 132 -1.75 -3.11 -7.34
N LEU A 133 -1.11 -4.05 -8.04
CA LEU A 133 0.00 -4.85 -7.51
C LEU A 133 1.26 -4.39 -8.23
N ALA A 134 2.30 -4.03 -7.47
CA ALA A 134 3.48 -3.33 -7.98
C ALA A 134 4.79 -4.02 -7.60
N SER A 135 5.87 -3.58 -8.23
CA SER A 135 7.27 -3.82 -7.82
C SER A 135 7.73 -5.28 -7.78
N TRP A 136 7.06 -6.18 -8.53
CA TRP A 136 7.53 -7.54 -8.76
C TRP A 136 8.64 -7.58 -9.82
N ASP A 137 9.81 -8.10 -9.46
CA ASP A 137 10.90 -8.39 -10.39
C ASP A 137 11.13 -9.92 -10.49
N PRO A 138 10.83 -10.55 -11.65
CA PRO A 138 11.04 -11.99 -11.85
C PRO A 138 12.50 -12.43 -11.73
N ALA A 139 13.48 -11.51 -11.79
CA ALA A 139 14.88 -11.84 -11.55
C ALA A 139 15.19 -12.16 -10.08
N HIS A 140 14.36 -11.67 -9.14
CA HIS A 140 14.51 -11.88 -7.69
C HIS A 140 13.61 -13.01 -7.17
N ASP A 141 12.44 -13.23 -7.79
CA ASP A 141 11.51 -14.32 -7.45
C ASP A 141 11.62 -15.49 -8.45
N THR A 142 12.76 -16.19 -8.43
CA THR A 142 13.12 -17.20 -9.45
C THR A 142 12.23 -18.45 -9.43
N ASP A 143 11.69 -18.79 -8.25
CA ASP A 143 10.73 -19.90 -8.08
C ASP A 143 9.27 -19.42 -8.23
N HIS A 144 9.07 -18.12 -8.48
CA HIS A 144 7.76 -17.48 -8.65
C HIS A 144 6.82 -17.64 -7.45
N ARG A 145 7.37 -17.77 -6.24
CA ARG A 145 6.60 -17.94 -5.01
C ARG A 145 5.82 -16.68 -4.67
N LEU A 146 6.42 -15.51 -4.89
CA LEU A 146 5.74 -14.23 -4.62
C LEU A 146 4.75 -13.88 -5.73
N ARG A 147 5.04 -14.24 -6.98
CA ARG A 147 4.08 -14.18 -8.08
C ARG A 147 2.80 -14.95 -7.72
N ASP A 148 2.94 -16.18 -7.21
CA ASP A 148 1.78 -17.01 -6.88
C ASP A 148 0.97 -16.37 -5.75
N VAL A 149 1.62 -15.84 -4.71
CA VAL A 149 0.96 -15.03 -3.66
C VAL A 149 0.25 -13.80 -4.24
N ALA A 150 0.86 -13.09 -5.17
CA ALA A 150 0.26 -11.94 -5.84
C ALA A 150 -1.00 -12.32 -6.63
N LEU A 151 -0.99 -13.47 -7.31
CA LEU A 151 -2.15 -13.99 -8.04
C LEU A 151 -3.27 -14.42 -7.09
N ASP A 152 -2.93 -15.03 -5.94
CA ASP A 152 -3.92 -15.35 -4.89
C ASP A 152 -4.63 -14.07 -4.38
N VAL A 153 -3.89 -12.97 -4.21
CA VAL A 153 -4.48 -11.66 -3.86
C VAL A 153 -5.41 -11.13 -4.95
N VAL A 154 -5.06 -11.29 -6.23
CA VAL A 154 -5.93 -10.90 -7.35
C VAL A 154 -7.25 -11.69 -7.32
N ASP A 155 -7.18 -13.00 -7.08
CA ASP A 155 -8.36 -13.85 -6.96
C ASP A 155 -9.23 -13.46 -5.76
N LEU A 156 -8.60 -13.13 -4.62
CA LEU A 156 -9.29 -12.61 -3.44
C LEU A 156 -10.00 -11.29 -3.75
N LEU A 157 -9.30 -10.30 -4.29
CA LEU A 157 -9.87 -8.99 -4.65
C LEU A 157 -11.04 -9.15 -5.63
N ALA A 158 -10.90 -10.05 -6.62
CA ALA A 158 -11.97 -10.35 -7.56
C ALA A 158 -13.18 -10.99 -6.86
N ALA A 159 -12.97 -11.84 -5.86
CA ALA A 159 -14.04 -12.41 -5.05
C ALA A 159 -14.75 -11.35 -4.19
N LEU A 160 -13.99 -10.48 -3.52
CA LEU A 160 -14.53 -9.40 -2.69
C LEU A 160 -15.37 -8.41 -3.53
N ALA A 161 -14.88 -8.03 -4.71
CA ALA A 161 -15.60 -7.16 -5.64
C ALA A 161 -16.92 -7.75 -6.17
N ARG A 162 -17.10 -9.08 -6.13
CA ARG A 162 -18.36 -9.73 -6.52
C ARG A 162 -19.40 -9.75 -5.39
N SER A 163 -18.96 -9.68 -4.14
CA SER A 163 -19.82 -9.73 -2.95
C SER A 163 -20.49 -8.39 -2.63
N ASP A 164 -20.00 -7.28 -3.22
CA ASP A 164 -20.58 -5.93 -3.14
C ASP A 164 -21.84 -5.72 -4.03
N ARG A 165 -22.34 -6.78 -4.69
CA ARG A 165 -23.57 -6.79 -5.50
C ARG A 165 -24.67 -7.60 -4.82
#